data_AF-A0A7V8XJM8-F1
#
_entry.id   AF-A0A7V8XJM8-F1
#
_cell.length_a   1.000
_cell.length_b   1.000
_cell.length_c   1.000
_cell.angle_alpha   90.00
_cell.angle_beta   90.00
_cell.angle_gamma   90.00
#
_symmetry.space_group_name_H-M   'P 1'
#
loop_
_entity.id
_entity.type
_entity.pdbx_description
1 polymer ?
#
loop_
_entity_poly.entity_id
_entity_poly.type
_entity_poly.pdbx_seq_one_letter_code
_entity_poly.pdbx_strand_id
1 'polypeptide(L)'
;GALVIGIGVLPFVAGLTAVLTRGRDPDRNVRAFVLTAASAFFTIGLYTAIKAAYISTEFGTVTVERNLIYIAPLLFAGTALLLERPARRFVALAAAAAVSLYVLLTTPYELDRYPYYDAPGLAIAALPNRVWRWDGARIEHALVVVLVLSVVLLVARSVVHGRSAAALAAAVGALVVGWNVTAEIYAAEGQNDFARRLYGNAPQPVDWLDRATGGEPALYLGDAVDDANGIHLLEFWNRSLKQVWSLDGSAPGPGPTLTPNLGDSDGSLSPDPGYRWVVAENDAQLAGTKVGAPHGSLQLYRLAGPLRLTSARAGISGDGWMSSTAAFNQFATAANPRGYAKVILSRVASCGPDKPGNVTIKVGTVVVGPKKQPVIGRVLEERRAVLHQCKVLGPPELLIPATVPFRIEVTIEPTFSPNELDPASSDVRQLGAKPEFGFVPLP
;
A
#
# COMPACT_ATOMS: atom_id res chain seq x y z
N GLY A 1 14.40 16.12 5.66
CA GLY A 1 15.24 15.59 4.57
C GLY A 1 14.72 15.96 3.22
N ALA A 2 13.76 15.17 2.76
CA ALA A 2 13.21 15.27 1.42
C ALA A 2 12.79 16.70 0.99
N LEU A 3 12.15 17.48 1.87
CA LEU A 3 11.81 18.89 1.59
C LEU A 3 13.04 19.72 1.21
N VAL A 4 14.14 19.59 1.96
CA VAL A 4 15.40 20.33 1.73
C VAL A 4 16.00 19.99 0.37
N ILE A 5 15.93 18.71 0.01
CA ILE A 5 16.42 18.18 -1.25
C ILE A 5 15.52 18.65 -2.40
N GLY A 6 14.19 18.54 -2.24
CA GLY A 6 13.20 18.86 -3.24
C GLY A 6 13.20 20.34 -3.65
N ILE A 7 13.15 21.26 -2.68
CA ILE A 7 13.12 22.70 -2.98
C ILE A 7 14.46 23.27 -3.44
N GLY A 8 15.52 22.47 -3.33
CA GLY A 8 16.91 22.90 -3.46
C GLY A 8 17.48 23.30 -2.10
N VAL A 9 18.71 22.88 -1.83
CA VAL A 9 19.36 23.11 -0.52
C VAL A 9 19.46 24.62 -0.20
N LEU A 10 19.67 25.47 -1.21
CA LEU A 10 19.79 26.92 -1.05
C LEU A 10 18.54 27.54 -0.42
N PRO A 11 17.30 27.34 -0.94
CA PRO A 11 16.11 27.89 -0.32
C PRO A 11 15.91 27.50 1.14
N PHE A 12 16.29 26.28 1.53
CA PHE A 12 16.23 25.86 2.92
C PHE A 12 17.22 26.62 3.80
N VAL A 13 18.50 26.70 3.39
CA VAL A 13 19.55 27.44 4.11
C VAL A 13 19.17 28.92 4.23
N ALA A 14 18.74 29.53 3.12
CA ALA A 14 18.38 30.93 3.07
C ALA A 14 17.12 31.22 3.92
N GLY A 15 16.04 30.46 3.73
CA GLY A 15 14.83 30.62 4.53
C GLY A 15 15.06 30.46 6.02
N LEU A 16 15.83 29.45 6.43
CA LEU A 16 16.17 29.23 7.83
C LEU A 16 17.08 30.36 8.37
N THR A 17 18.05 30.83 7.58
CA THR A 17 18.88 31.99 7.95
C THR A 17 18.02 33.23 8.18
N ALA A 18 17.05 33.51 7.31
CA ALA A 18 16.13 34.63 7.45
C ALA A 18 15.34 34.57 8.77
N VAL A 19 14.86 33.38 9.16
CA VAL A 19 14.17 33.15 10.44
C VAL A 19 15.10 33.33 11.64
N LEU A 20 16.32 32.79 11.57
CA LEU A 20 17.31 32.84 12.66
C LEU A 20 17.95 34.22 12.85
N THR A 21 17.84 35.13 11.89
CA THR A 21 18.41 36.48 11.97
C THR A 21 17.62 37.40 12.93
N ARG A 22 16.64 36.88 13.69
CA ARG A 22 15.85 37.58 14.72
C ARG A 22 16.67 38.58 15.54
N GLY A 23 16.22 39.84 15.57
CA GLY A 23 16.44 40.65 16.76
C GLY A 23 16.52 42.17 16.64
N ARG A 24 16.71 42.79 15.47
CA ARG A 24 16.84 44.28 15.40
C ARG A 24 16.40 44.93 14.09
N ASP A 25 15.72 44.22 13.19
CA ASP A 25 15.20 44.87 11.99
C ASP A 25 14.00 45.76 12.38
N PRO A 26 14.07 47.10 12.20
CA PRO A 26 12.95 47.99 12.49
C PRO A 26 11.75 47.74 11.59
N ASP A 27 11.91 47.00 10.48
CA ASP A 27 10.85 46.71 9.54
C ASP A 27 9.79 45.77 10.12
N ARG A 28 8.57 46.28 10.26
CA ARG A 28 7.41 45.52 10.77
C ARG A 28 7.08 44.31 9.91
N ASN A 29 7.30 44.39 8.59
CA ASN A 29 6.97 43.32 7.65
C ASN A 29 7.91 42.13 7.81
N VAL A 30 9.22 42.40 7.95
CA VAL A 30 10.23 41.37 8.23
C VAL A 30 9.93 40.67 9.55
N ARG A 31 9.57 41.44 10.58
CA ARG A 31 9.20 40.87 11.89
C ARG A 31 7.95 39.98 11.79
N ALA A 32 6.93 40.40 11.05
CA ALA A 32 5.72 39.60 10.83
C ALA A 32 6.03 38.29 10.10
N PHE A 33 6.84 38.34 9.03
CA PHE A 33 7.32 37.15 8.33
C PHE A 33 8.06 36.20 9.27
N VAL A 34 9.05 36.69 10.01
CA VAL A 34 9.88 35.86 10.91
C VAL A 34 9.07 35.23 12.04
N LEU A 35 8.07 35.93 12.59
CA LEU A 35 7.15 35.37 13.58
C LEU A 35 6.31 34.25 12.96
N THR A 36 5.66 34.53 11.83
CA THR A 36 4.82 33.58 11.10
C THR A 36 5.61 32.34 10.69
N ALA A 37 6.79 32.53 10.10
CA ALA A 37 7.64 31.44 9.65
C ALA A 37 8.09 30.57 10.83
N ALA A 38 8.62 31.15 11.91
CA ALA A 38 9.03 30.37 13.07
C ALA A 38 7.86 29.60 13.72
N SER A 39 6.69 30.22 13.82
CA SER A 39 5.48 29.54 14.32
C SER A 39 5.08 28.39 13.41
N ALA A 40 5.10 28.58 12.09
CA ALA A 40 4.80 27.54 11.12
C ALA A 40 5.81 26.38 11.20
N PHE A 41 7.12 26.67 11.27
CA PHE A 41 8.16 25.66 11.49
C PHE A 41 7.90 24.83 12.74
N PHE A 42 7.56 25.49 13.84
CA PHE A 42 7.27 24.81 15.10
C PHE A 42 6.01 23.95 15.01
N THR A 43 4.88 24.54 14.58
CA THR A 43 3.59 23.84 14.55
C THR A 43 3.56 22.71 13.53
N ILE A 44 4.02 22.95 12.30
CA ILE A 44 4.04 21.93 11.25
C ILE A 44 5.11 20.88 11.54
N GLY A 45 6.26 21.28 12.08
CA GLY A 45 7.31 20.36 12.52
C GLY A 45 6.81 19.42 13.63
N LEU A 46 6.15 19.96 14.65
CA LEU A 46 5.56 19.17 15.74
C LEU A 46 4.45 18.23 15.23
N TYR A 47 3.54 18.73 14.40
CA TYR A 47 2.52 17.90 13.75
C TYR A 47 3.15 16.73 12.97
N THR A 48 4.16 17.03 12.16
CA THR A 48 4.85 16.03 11.36
C THR A 48 5.56 15.00 12.24
N ALA A 49 6.21 15.43 13.33
CA ALA A 49 6.89 14.54 14.27
C ALA A 49 5.91 13.61 15.00
N ILE A 50 4.78 14.14 15.51
CA ILE A 50 3.74 13.34 16.16
C ILE A 50 3.16 12.31 15.17
N LYS A 51 2.86 12.74 13.95
CA LYS A 51 2.35 11.86 12.90
C LYS A 51 3.36 10.78 12.51
N ALA A 52 4.64 11.12 12.36
CA ALA A 52 5.70 10.16 12.09
C ALA A 52 5.80 9.11 13.20
N ALA A 53 5.75 9.54 14.47
CA ALA A 53 5.80 8.65 15.63
C ALA A 53 4.62 7.67 15.64
N TYR A 54 3.40 8.15 15.38
CA TYR A 54 2.20 7.32 15.30
C TYR A 54 2.22 6.33 14.13
N ILE A 55 2.61 6.78 12.93
CA ILE A 55 2.70 5.89 11.76
C ILE A 55 3.77 4.81 11.99
N SER A 56 4.87 5.14 12.67
CA SER A 56 5.91 4.16 12.98
C SER A 56 5.47 3.07 13.97
N THR A 57 4.40 3.25 14.73
CA THR A 57 3.86 2.22 15.64
C THR A 57 2.81 1.34 14.97
N GLU A 58 2.00 1.90 14.07
CA GLU A 58 0.84 1.21 13.48
C GLU A 58 1.10 0.64 12.08
N PHE A 59 2.02 1.23 11.31
CA PHE A 59 2.18 0.91 9.88
C PHE A 59 3.64 0.61 9.51
N GLY A 60 4.54 1.55 9.78
CA GLY A 60 5.96 1.39 9.46
C GLY A 60 6.75 2.69 9.49
N THR A 61 8.08 2.58 9.50
CA THR A 61 8.97 3.75 9.45
C THR A 61 9.04 4.28 8.02
N VAL A 62 8.34 5.39 7.76
CA VAL A 62 8.26 6.05 6.44
C VAL A 62 8.68 7.52 6.52
N THR A 63 9.14 8.07 5.39
CA THR A 63 9.53 9.47 5.28
C THR A 63 8.29 10.34 5.03
N VAL A 64 7.82 11.06 6.04
CA VAL A 64 6.54 11.81 6.01
C VAL A 64 6.64 13.26 5.50
N GLU A 65 7.34 13.49 4.38
CA GLU A 65 7.59 14.84 3.83
C GLU A 65 6.31 15.58 3.46
N ARG A 66 5.26 14.88 2.98
CA ARG A 66 4.01 15.47 2.48
C ARG A 66 3.38 16.50 3.44
N ASN A 67 3.66 16.39 4.74
CA ASN A 67 3.16 17.32 5.75
C ASN A 67 4.01 18.60 5.90
N LEU A 68 5.28 18.58 5.47
CA LEU A 68 6.20 19.72 5.52
C LEU A 68 6.07 20.66 4.31
N ILE A 69 5.33 20.27 3.26
CA ILE A 69 5.13 21.09 2.05
C ILE A 69 4.61 22.50 2.36
N TYR A 70 3.83 22.65 3.43
CA TYR A 70 3.30 23.92 3.89
C TYR A 70 4.38 24.92 4.35
N ILE A 71 5.60 24.46 4.60
CA ILE A 71 6.75 25.30 4.97
C ILE A 71 7.46 25.86 3.71
N ALA A 72 7.32 25.19 2.55
CA ALA A 72 8.05 25.56 1.32
C ALA A 72 7.83 27.03 0.90
N PRO A 73 6.60 27.60 0.89
CA PRO A 73 6.40 29.00 0.51
C PRO A 73 7.16 29.98 1.41
N LEU A 74 7.26 29.68 2.71
CA LEU A 74 7.97 30.51 3.69
C LEU A 74 9.49 30.46 3.48
N LEU A 75 10.01 29.30 3.07
CA LEU A 75 11.42 29.14 2.71
C LEU A 75 11.78 29.94 1.46
N PHE A 76 10.94 29.91 0.43
CA PHE A 76 11.13 30.74 -0.76
C PHE A 76 11.02 32.23 -0.45
N ALA A 77 10.05 32.65 0.39
CA ALA A 77 9.94 34.03 0.83
C ALA A 77 11.18 34.50 1.62
N GLY A 78 11.70 33.66 2.53
CA GLY A 78 12.94 33.95 3.25
C GLY A 78 14.17 34.00 2.34
N THR A 79 14.18 33.20 1.27
CA THR A 79 15.21 33.24 0.23
C THR A 79 15.18 34.57 -0.52
N ALA A 80 14.00 34.99 -0.98
CA ALA A 80 13.82 36.29 -1.63
C ALA A 80 14.25 37.44 -0.70
N LEU A 81 13.87 37.37 0.57
CA LEU A 81 14.27 38.36 1.58
C LEU A 81 15.80 38.47 1.71
N LEU A 82 16.55 37.36 1.71
CA LEU A 82 18.01 37.38 1.79
C LEU A 82 18.69 37.82 0.50
N LEU A 83 18.09 37.51 -0.65
CA LEU A 83 18.57 37.98 -1.93
C LEU A 83 18.30 39.48 -2.13
N GLU A 84 17.27 40.04 -1.49
CA GLU A 84 17.03 41.49 -1.44
C GLU A 84 17.92 42.15 -0.38
N ARG A 85 17.95 41.60 0.83
CA ARG A 85 18.60 42.14 2.02
C ARG A 85 19.62 41.13 2.55
N PRO A 86 20.93 41.31 2.23
CA PRO A 86 21.93 40.30 2.55
C PRO A 86 22.06 40.03 4.04
N ALA A 87 22.38 38.78 4.38
CA ALA A 87 22.64 38.37 5.76
C ALA A 87 23.83 39.15 6.32
N ARG A 88 23.60 39.92 7.39
CA ARG A 88 24.66 40.56 8.18
C ARG A 88 25.15 39.69 9.35
N ARG A 89 24.46 38.58 9.63
CA ARG A 89 24.78 37.65 10.73
C ARG A 89 25.23 36.30 10.18
N PHE A 90 26.53 36.15 9.96
CA PHE A 90 27.12 34.90 9.50
C PHE A 90 26.91 33.73 10.47
N VAL A 91 26.69 33.99 11.77
CA VAL A 91 26.33 32.94 12.74
C VAL A 91 24.99 32.29 12.41
N ALA A 92 23.99 33.07 11.97
CA ALA A 92 22.69 32.52 11.56
C ALA A 92 22.82 31.66 10.29
N LEU A 93 23.65 32.10 9.35
CA LEU A 93 23.97 31.34 8.14
C LEU A 93 24.71 30.03 8.47
N ALA A 94 25.71 30.08 9.35
CA ALA A 94 26.45 28.90 9.79
C ALA A 94 25.53 27.89 10.52
N ALA A 95 24.64 28.37 11.39
CA ALA A 95 23.66 27.53 12.07
C ALA A 95 22.69 26.88 11.07
N ALA A 96 22.17 27.64 10.10
CA ALA A 96 21.29 27.11 9.06
C ALA A 96 22.02 26.08 8.18
N ALA A 97 23.28 26.32 7.84
CA ALA A 97 24.11 25.39 7.08
C ALA A 97 24.38 24.09 7.87
N ALA A 98 24.66 24.18 9.17
CA ALA A 98 24.87 23.02 10.04
C ALA A 98 23.60 22.16 10.15
N VAL A 99 22.43 22.78 10.33
CA VAL A 99 21.14 22.07 10.33
C VAL A 99 20.89 21.41 8.98
N SER A 100 21.18 22.11 7.87
CA SER A 100 21.03 21.56 6.52
C SER A 100 21.95 20.36 6.30
N LEU A 101 23.21 20.45 6.71
CA LEU A 101 24.17 19.36 6.64
C LEU A 101 23.68 18.15 7.43
N TYR A 102 23.27 18.35 8.68
CA TYR A 102 22.72 17.28 9.52
C TYR A 102 21.54 16.59 8.83
N VAL A 103 20.60 17.37 8.30
CA VAL A 103 19.43 16.82 7.60
C VAL A 103 19.86 16.03 6.35
N LEU A 104 20.80 16.53 5.54
CA LEU A 104 21.25 15.80 4.35
C LEU A 104 21.91 14.46 4.70
N LEU A 105 22.80 14.43 5.70
CA LEU A 105 23.53 13.22 6.09
C LEU A 105 22.67 12.17 6.80
N THR A 106 21.50 12.56 7.32
CA THR A 106 20.61 11.65 8.08
C THR A 106 19.37 11.25 7.31
N THR A 107 19.15 11.80 6.11
CA THR A 107 17.94 11.52 5.33
C THR A 107 18.13 10.25 4.50
N PRO A 108 17.25 9.25 4.67
CA PRO A 108 17.21 8.13 3.73
C PRO A 108 16.70 8.63 2.37
N TYR A 109 17.46 8.36 1.31
CA TYR A 109 17.14 8.82 -0.05
C TYR A 109 16.12 7.93 -0.78
N GLU A 110 15.83 6.74 -0.25
CA GLU A 110 14.72 5.86 -0.71
C GLU A 110 14.77 5.60 -2.23
N LEU A 111 15.98 5.39 -2.77
CA LEU A 111 16.25 5.32 -4.22
C LEU A 111 15.59 4.11 -4.90
N ASP A 112 15.30 3.07 -4.12
CA ASP A 112 14.54 1.87 -4.51
C ASP A 112 13.05 2.15 -4.68
N ARG A 113 12.53 3.23 -4.07
CA ARG A 113 11.11 3.61 -4.11
C ARG A 113 10.90 4.75 -5.11
N TYR A 114 10.50 4.42 -6.33
CA TYR A 114 10.15 5.42 -7.34
C TYR A 114 8.87 5.05 -8.11
N PRO A 115 7.87 5.94 -8.14
CA PRO A 115 7.80 7.20 -7.36
C PRO A 115 7.64 6.91 -5.85
N TYR A 116 8.08 7.84 -5.00
CA TYR A 116 7.80 7.78 -3.57
C TYR A 116 6.83 8.90 -3.16
N TYR A 117 5.57 8.53 -2.97
CA TYR A 117 4.48 9.50 -2.79
C TYR A 117 4.53 10.25 -1.44
N ASP A 118 5.08 9.63 -0.39
CA ASP A 118 5.19 10.29 0.92
C ASP A 118 6.32 11.33 0.98
N ALA A 119 7.28 11.26 0.04
CA ALA A 119 8.39 12.19 -0.09
C ALA A 119 8.70 12.61 -1.55
N PRO A 120 7.82 13.41 -2.19
CA PRO A 120 8.01 13.85 -3.57
C PRO A 120 9.31 14.62 -3.80
N GLY A 121 9.83 15.31 -2.78
CA GLY A 121 11.08 16.07 -2.87
C GLY A 121 12.31 15.19 -3.15
N LEU A 122 12.24 13.87 -2.91
CA LEU A 122 13.29 12.93 -3.29
C LEU A 122 13.32 12.63 -4.79
N ALA A 123 12.31 13.03 -5.57
CA ALA A 123 12.27 12.77 -7.01
C ALA A 123 13.45 13.38 -7.77
N ILE A 124 14.04 14.49 -7.28
CA ILE A 124 15.25 15.07 -7.87
C ILE A 124 16.46 14.13 -7.78
N ALA A 125 16.51 13.25 -6.77
CA ALA A 125 17.55 12.23 -6.63
C ALA A 125 17.34 11.04 -7.58
N ALA A 126 16.12 10.89 -8.14
CA ALA A 126 15.84 9.85 -9.13
C ALA A 126 16.58 10.09 -10.45
N LEU A 127 16.76 11.35 -10.87
CA LEU A 127 17.55 11.70 -12.06
C LEU A 127 18.98 11.15 -12.02
N PRO A 128 19.84 11.53 -11.04
CA PRO A 128 21.20 11.03 -10.98
C PRO A 128 21.26 9.53 -10.74
N ASN A 129 20.32 8.95 -10.00
CA ASN A 129 20.29 7.51 -9.75
C ASN A 129 19.91 6.71 -11.01
N ARG A 130 18.86 7.10 -11.73
CA ARG A 130 18.30 6.32 -12.84
C ARG A 130 18.99 6.59 -14.17
N VAL A 131 19.37 7.85 -14.41
CA VAL A 131 20.01 8.26 -15.67
C VAL A 131 21.53 8.14 -15.57
N TRP A 132 22.13 8.66 -14.50
CA TRP A 132 23.59 8.68 -14.33
C TRP A 132 24.14 7.50 -13.53
N ARG A 133 23.27 6.62 -13.01
CA ARG A 133 23.63 5.43 -12.24
C ARG A 133 24.44 5.75 -10.98
N TRP A 134 24.15 6.89 -10.35
CA TRP A 134 24.78 7.25 -9.08
C TRP A 134 24.16 6.44 -7.93
N ASP A 135 25.01 5.97 -7.03
CA ASP A 135 24.61 5.38 -5.77
C ASP A 135 24.24 6.47 -4.74
N GLY A 136 23.70 6.04 -3.59
CA GLY A 136 23.29 6.96 -2.52
C GLY A 136 24.45 7.81 -2.00
N ALA A 137 25.63 7.23 -1.83
CA ALA A 137 26.81 7.94 -1.34
C ALA A 137 27.25 9.06 -2.28
N ARG A 138 27.25 8.82 -3.60
CA ARG A 138 27.60 9.87 -4.57
C ARG A 138 26.55 10.98 -4.62
N ILE A 139 25.27 10.66 -4.49
CA ILE A 139 24.18 11.66 -4.42
C ILE A 139 24.33 12.50 -3.15
N GLU A 140 24.61 11.88 -2.00
CA GLU A 140 24.88 12.59 -0.74
C GLU A 140 26.04 13.56 -0.89
N HIS A 141 27.19 13.10 -1.40
CA HIS A 141 28.35 13.97 -1.63
C HIS A 141 28.00 15.15 -2.56
N ALA A 142 27.23 14.91 -3.62
CA ALA A 142 26.78 15.97 -4.52
C ALA A 142 25.90 16.99 -3.79
N LEU A 143 24.97 16.56 -2.93
CA LEU A 143 24.13 17.44 -2.13
C LEU A 143 24.92 18.26 -1.10
N VAL A 144 25.96 17.67 -0.50
CA VAL A 144 26.91 18.40 0.36
C VAL A 144 27.68 19.46 -0.43
N VAL A 145 28.12 19.15 -1.65
CA VAL A 145 28.74 20.15 -2.53
C VAL A 145 27.75 21.27 -2.86
N VAL A 146 26.49 20.94 -3.15
CA VAL A 146 25.43 21.93 -3.38
C VAL A 146 25.20 22.80 -2.13
N LEU A 147 25.26 22.24 -0.92
CA LEU A 147 25.21 23.00 0.33
C LEU A 147 26.36 24.00 0.43
N VAL A 148 27.60 23.57 0.18
CA VAL A 148 28.77 24.44 0.23
C VAL A 148 28.63 25.59 -0.78
N LEU A 149 28.24 25.28 -2.02
CA LEU A 149 27.99 26.29 -3.05
C LEU A 149 26.87 27.26 -2.63
N SER A 150 25.82 26.75 -2.00
CA SER A 150 24.71 27.58 -1.51
C SER A 150 25.18 28.59 -0.47
N VAL A 151 26.01 28.16 0.49
CA VAL A 151 26.60 29.05 1.50
C VAL A 151 27.51 30.09 0.84
N VAL A 152 28.38 29.67 -0.09
CA VAL A 152 29.26 30.59 -0.83
C VAL A 152 28.47 31.65 -1.58
N LEU A 153 27.39 31.27 -2.26
CA LEU A 153 26.52 32.20 -2.99
C LEU A 153 25.83 33.21 -2.05
N LEU A 154 25.37 32.75 -0.88
CA LEU A 154 24.76 33.64 0.13
C LEU A 154 25.78 34.59 0.76
N VAL A 155 27.01 34.14 1.01
CA VAL A 155 28.12 35.01 1.47
C VAL A 155 28.53 36.01 0.39
N ALA A 156 28.66 35.56 -0.86
CA ALA A 156 28.97 36.41 -2.01
C ALA A 156 27.90 37.50 -2.17
N ARG A 157 26.62 37.14 -2.01
CA ARG A 157 25.51 38.09 -2.01
C ARG A 157 25.65 39.14 -0.90
N SER A 158 26.24 38.81 0.25
CA SER A 158 26.50 39.76 1.33
C SER A 158 27.63 40.75 1.08
N VAL A 159 28.53 40.49 0.13
CA VAL A 159 29.66 41.38 -0.19
C VAL A 159 29.51 42.14 -1.50
N VAL A 160 28.73 41.61 -2.44
CA VAL A 160 28.50 42.23 -3.75
C VAL A 160 27.34 43.25 -3.67
N HIS A 161 27.49 44.38 -4.39
CA HIS A 161 26.53 45.49 -4.39
C HIS A 161 26.14 45.91 -5.82
N GLY A 162 25.05 46.68 -5.95
CA GLY A 162 24.61 47.27 -7.22
C GLY A 162 24.18 46.23 -8.26
N ARG A 163 24.53 46.47 -9.54
CA ARG A 163 24.11 45.60 -10.67
C ARG A 163 24.58 44.16 -10.53
N SER A 164 25.78 43.94 -10.00
CA SER A 164 26.32 42.60 -9.79
C SER A 164 25.52 41.81 -8.74
N ALA A 165 24.98 42.47 -7.72
CA ALA A 165 24.12 41.82 -6.73
C ALA A 165 22.78 41.41 -7.34
N ALA A 166 22.21 42.26 -8.20
CA ALA A 166 20.98 41.94 -8.94
C ALA A 166 21.20 40.77 -9.92
N ALA A 167 22.33 40.77 -10.64
CA ALA A 167 22.70 39.66 -11.53
C ALA A 167 22.87 38.34 -10.77
N LEU A 168 23.54 38.36 -9.61
CA LEU A 168 23.69 37.19 -8.75
C LEU A 168 22.33 36.70 -8.24
N ALA A 169 21.46 37.59 -7.75
CA ALA A 169 20.12 37.23 -7.29
C ALA A 169 19.27 36.63 -8.41
N ALA A 170 19.34 37.19 -9.61
CA ALA A 170 18.66 36.65 -10.79
C ALA A 170 19.19 35.26 -11.17
N ALA A 171 20.52 35.06 -11.17
CA ALA A 171 21.13 33.77 -11.45
C ALA A 171 20.75 32.71 -10.41
N VAL A 172 20.78 33.05 -9.11
CA VAL A 172 20.33 32.16 -8.03
C VAL A 172 18.85 31.82 -8.18
N GLY A 173 18.01 32.83 -8.47
CA GLY A 173 16.59 32.61 -8.74
C GLY A 173 16.35 31.64 -9.89
N ALA A 174 17.07 31.82 -11.00
CA ALA A 174 17.00 30.91 -12.14
C ALA A 174 17.44 29.48 -11.80
N LEU A 175 18.51 29.31 -11.01
CA LEU A 175 18.97 27.99 -10.55
C LEU A 175 17.94 27.31 -9.65
N VAL A 176 17.35 28.06 -8.70
CA VAL A 176 16.31 27.54 -7.82
C VAL A 176 15.07 27.11 -8.61
N VAL A 177 14.62 27.93 -9.55
CA VAL A 177 13.50 27.58 -10.43
C VAL A 177 13.85 26.35 -11.27
N GLY A 178 15.03 26.30 -11.87
CA GLY A 178 15.49 25.14 -12.65
C GLY A 178 15.53 23.84 -11.83
N TRP A 179 15.98 23.91 -10.58
CA TRP A 179 15.98 22.78 -9.66
C TRP A 179 14.56 22.27 -9.38
N ASN A 180 13.64 23.17 -9.01
CA ASN A 180 12.26 22.81 -8.69
C ASN A 180 11.51 22.28 -9.91
N VAL A 181 11.67 22.90 -11.08
CA VAL A 181 11.09 22.41 -12.34
C VAL A 181 11.60 21.01 -12.66
N THR A 182 12.90 20.76 -12.46
CA THR A 182 13.48 19.42 -12.68
C THR A 182 12.90 18.39 -11.71
N ALA A 183 12.79 18.75 -10.43
CA ALA A 183 12.21 17.87 -9.41
C ALA A 183 10.76 17.52 -9.73
N GLU A 184 9.94 18.51 -10.11
CA GLU A 184 8.53 18.32 -10.49
C GLU A 184 8.38 17.47 -11.75
N ILE A 185 9.23 17.67 -12.77
CA ILE A 185 9.21 16.84 -13.99
C ILE A 185 9.46 15.37 -13.64
N TYR A 186 10.48 15.08 -12.82
CA TYR A 186 10.80 13.70 -12.43
C TYR A 186 9.77 13.10 -11.47
N ALA A 187 9.16 13.91 -10.60
CA ALA A 187 8.05 13.47 -9.78
C ALA A 187 6.85 13.08 -10.67
N ALA A 188 6.47 13.95 -11.60
CA ALA A 188 5.38 13.72 -12.54
C ALA A 188 5.61 12.52 -13.45
N GLU A 189 6.83 12.33 -13.96
CA GLU A 189 7.20 11.15 -14.75
C GLU A 189 7.01 9.86 -13.95
N GLY A 190 7.50 9.82 -12.71
CA GLY A 190 7.34 8.66 -11.84
C GLY A 190 5.88 8.35 -11.53
N GLN A 191 5.07 9.38 -11.26
CA GLN A 191 3.63 9.23 -11.05
C GLN A 191 2.91 8.75 -12.31
N ASN A 192 3.27 9.25 -13.49
CA ASN A 192 2.73 8.79 -14.77
C ASN A 192 3.09 7.33 -15.06
N ASP A 193 4.31 6.90 -14.74
CA ASP A 193 4.74 5.51 -14.88
C ASP A 193 4.01 4.58 -13.91
N PHE A 194 3.78 5.03 -12.68
CA PHE A 194 2.98 4.30 -11.72
C PHE A 194 1.52 4.20 -12.17
N ALA A 195 0.91 5.29 -12.61
CA ALA A 195 -0.46 5.31 -13.14
C ALA A 195 -0.61 4.40 -14.36
N ARG A 196 0.36 4.39 -15.28
CA ARG A 196 0.36 3.48 -16.44
C ARG A 196 0.42 2.01 -16.02
N ARG A 197 1.21 1.66 -15.01
CA ARG A 197 1.27 0.30 -14.46
C ARG A 197 -0.05 -0.10 -13.82
N LEU A 198 -0.62 0.77 -12.98
CA LEU A 198 -1.92 0.54 -12.36
C LEU A 198 -3.03 0.34 -13.41
N TYR A 199 -3.09 1.21 -14.41
CA TYR A 199 -4.05 1.09 -15.51
C TYR A 199 -3.84 -0.20 -16.33
N GLY A 200 -2.58 -0.55 -16.62
CA GLY A 200 -2.25 -1.77 -17.37
C GLY A 200 -2.58 -3.06 -16.62
N ASN A 201 -2.56 -3.05 -15.29
CA ASN A 201 -2.92 -4.18 -14.44
C ASN A 201 -4.42 -4.25 -14.14
N ALA A 202 -5.17 -3.17 -14.36
CA ALA A 202 -6.62 -3.16 -14.17
C ALA A 202 -7.32 -3.92 -15.31
N PRO A 203 -8.43 -4.63 -15.01
CA PRO A 203 -9.26 -5.24 -16.05
C PRO A 203 -9.69 -4.24 -17.12
N GLN A 204 -9.59 -4.65 -18.39
CA GLN A 204 -9.99 -3.83 -19.53
C GLN A 204 -11.28 -4.37 -20.17
N PRO A 205 -12.21 -3.50 -20.60
CA PRO A 205 -12.19 -2.05 -20.37
C PRO A 205 -12.40 -1.70 -18.88
N VAL A 206 -11.81 -0.60 -18.39
CA VAL A 206 -11.83 -0.27 -16.94
C VAL A 206 -13.23 -0.07 -16.35
N ASP A 207 -14.19 0.31 -17.18
CA ASP A 207 -15.60 0.53 -16.87
C ASP A 207 -16.48 -0.72 -17.17
N TRP A 208 -15.88 -1.91 -17.25
CA TRP A 208 -16.57 -3.14 -17.65
C TRP A 208 -17.78 -3.47 -16.76
N LEU A 209 -17.72 -3.17 -15.46
CA LEU A 209 -18.81 -3.45 -14.53
C LEU A 209 -20.00 -2.52 -14.79
N ASP A 210 -19.77 -1.23 -15.03
CA ASP A 210 -20.83 -0.28 -15.41
C ASP A 210 -21.49 -0.69 -16.72
N ARG A 211 -20.70 -1.15 -17.71
CA ARG A 211 -21.22 -1.63 -18.99
C ARG A 211 -22.07 -2.89 -18.82
N ALA A 212 -21.63 -3.84 -17.99
CA ALA A 212 -22.33 -5.10 -17.78
C ALA A 212 -23.62 -4.93 -16.96
N THR A 213 -23.61 -4.02 -15.99
CA THR A 213 -24.76 -3.75 -15.10
C THR A 213 -25.73 -2.71 -15.68
N GLY A 214 -25.33 -1.96 -16.69
CA GLY A 214 -26.09 -0.81 -17.19
C GLY A 214 -26.21 0.33 -16.16
N GLY A 215 -25.27 0.38 -15.19
CA GLY A 215 -25.28 1.35 -14.09
C GLY A 215 -26.15 0.98 -12.88
N GLU A 216 -26.76 -0.21 -12.87
CA GLU A 216 -27.46 -0.72 -11.68
C GLU A 216 -26.50 -0.92 -10.49
N PRO A 217 -26.92 -0.70 -9.23
CA PRO A 217 -26.07 -0.89 -8.06
C PRO A 217 -25.48 -2.30 -7.96
N ALA A 218 -24.18 -2.36 -7.66
CA ALA A 218 -23.41 -3.57 -7.49
C ALA A 218 -22.65 -3.59 -6.15
N LEU A 219 -22.44 -4.80 -5.63
CA LEU A 219 -21.62 -5.10 -4.46
C LEU A 219 -20.31 -5.74 -4.91
N TYR A 220 -19.20 -5.39 -4.28
CA TYR A 220 -17.98 -6.19 -4.29
C TYR A 220 -17.95 -7.10 -3.07
N LEU A 221 -17.61 -8.38 -3.26
CA LEU A 221 -17.45 -9.34 -2.18
C LEU A 221 -16.15 -10.15 -2.35
N GLY A 222 -15.17 -9.92 -1.49
CA GLY A 222 -13.88 -10.62 -1.49
C GLY A 222 -13.56 -11.32 -0.16
N ASP A 223 -12.33 -11.82 -0.07
CA ASP A 223 -11.72 -12.34 1.15
C ASP A 223 -10.20 -12.15 1.04
N ALA A 224 -9.48 -12.05 2.17
CA ALA A 224 -8.02 -11.92 2.20
C ALA A 224 -7.46 -10.82 1.27
N VAL A 225 -8.08 -9.63 1.29
CA VAL A 225 -7.64 -8.50 0.48
C VAL A 225 -6.35 -7.91 1.04
N ASP A 226 -5.23 -8.22 0.39
CA ASP A 226 -3.89 -7.71 0.76
C ASP A 226 -3.52 -6.41 0.01
N ASP A 227 -3.96 -6.25 -1.25
CA ASP A 227 -3.73 -5.05 -2.06
C ASP A 227 -5.05 -4.39 -2.47
N ALA A 228 -5.31 -3.21 -1.89
CA ALA A 228 -6.53 -2.47 -2.14
C ALA A 228 -6.58 -1.77 -3.51
N ASN A 229 -5.45 -1.61 -4.21
CA ASN A 229 -5.39 -0.81 -5.44
C ASN A 229 -6.33 -1.33 -6.54
N GLY A 230 -6.42 -2.66 -6.71
CA GLY A 230 -7.32 -3.26 -7.70
C GLY A 230 -8.79 -2.93 -7.44
N ILE A 231 -9.21 -2.97 -6.17
CA ILE A 231 -10.57 -2.66 -5.74
C ILE A 231 -10.85 -1.16 -5.83
N HIS A 232 -9.89 -0.32 -5.42
CA HIS A 232 -10.00 1.15 -5.55
C HIS A 232 -10.12 1.58 -7.00
N LEU A 233 -9.38 0.95 -7.92
CA LEU A 233 -9.50 1.21 -9.35
C LEU A 233 -10.86 0.74 -9.88
N LEU A 234 -11.36 -0.42 -9.43
CA LEU A 234 -12.69 -0.90 -9.78
C LEU A 234 -13.76 0.09 -9.34
N GLU A 235 -13.72 0.58 -8.10
CA GLU A 235 -14.63 1.60 -7.56
C GLU A 235 -14.51 2.94 -8.31
N PHE A 236 -13.29 3.39 -8.59
CA PHE A 236 -13.03 4.66 -9.27
C PHE A 236 -13.65 4.71 -10.68
N TRP A 237 -13.49 3.63 -11.46
CA TRP A 237 -13.95 3.57 -12.84
C TRP A 237 -15.40 3.10 -13.00
N ASN A 238 -16.00 2.46 -11.99
CA ASN A 238 -17.34 1.87 -12.07
C ASN A 238 -18.26 2.45 -11.00
N ARG A 239 -19.10 3.40 -11.40
CA ARG A 239 -20.04 4.08 -10.50
C ARG A 239 -21.15 3.16 -10.00
N SER A 240 -21.40 2.04 -10.68
CA SER A 240 -22.33 0.99 -10.24
C SER A 240 -21.89 0.38 -8.91
N LEU A 241 -20.59 0.32 -8.62
CA LEU A 241 -20.09 -0.23 -7.36
C LEU A 241 -20.46 0.70 -6.19
N LYS A 242 -21.31 0.22 -5.28
CA LYS A 242 -21.81 1.02 -4.13
C LYS A 242 -21.22 0.61 -2.79
N GLN A 243 -20.75 -0.63 -2.70
CA GLN A 243 -20.30 -1.22 -1.45
C GLN A 243 -19.16 -2.21 -1.71
N VAL A 244 -18.21 -2.27 -0.78
CA VAL A 244 -17.05 -3.15 -0.82
C VAL A 244 -17.03 -3.96 0.47
N TRP A 245 -17.38 -5.24 0.37
CA TRP A 245 -17.46 -6.14 1.51
C TRP A 245 -16.39 -7.23 1.42
N SER A 246 -16.03 -7.78 2.57
CA SER A 246 -15.19 -8.98 2.64
C SER A 246 -15.69 -9.94 3.71
N LEU A 247 -15.43 -11.23 3.53
CA LEU A 247 -15.90 -12.27 4.45
C LEU A 247 -15.10 -12.34 5.76
N ASP A 248 -13.91 -11.75 5.79
CA ASP A 248 -12.95 -11.76 6.90
C ASP A 248 -12.68 -10.39 7.55
N GLY A 249 -13.22 -9.30 7.01
CA GLY A 249 -12.92 -7.93 7.46
C GLY A 249 -11.69 -7.27 6.83
N SER A 250 -11.08 -7.89 5.81
CA SER A 250 -10.04 -7.28 4.97
C SER A 250 -10.54 -6.18 4.00
N ALA A 251 -11.85 -5.97 3.86
CA ALA A 251 -12.40 -4.99 2.93
C ALA A 251 -11.78 -3.58 3.11
N PRO A 252 -11.16 -3.01 2.06
CA PRO A 252 -10.50 -1.72 2.19
C PRO A 252 -11.52 -0.57 2.16
N GLY A 253 -11.31 0.44 3.01
CA GLY A 253 -12.00 1.74 2.86
C GLY A 253 -11.56 2.48 1.59
N PRO A 254 -12.05 3.70 1.29
CA PRO A 254 -12.79 4.59 2.20
C PRO A 254 -14.32 4.49 2.10
N GLY A 255 -14.86 3.74 1.13
CA GLY A 255 -16.30 3.53 0.98
C GLY A 255 -16.92 2.71 2.13
N PRO A 256 -18.25 2.52 2.17
CA PRO A 256 -18.90 1.70 3.18
C PRO A 256 -18.42 0.25 3.12
N THR A 257 -17.60 -0.15 4.10
CA THR A 257 -17.11 -1.52 4.25
C THR A 257 -17.90 -2.27 5.31
N LEU A 258 -18.08 -3.57 5.09
CA LEU A 258 -18.79 -4.44 6.02
C LEU A 258 -18.31 -5.89 5.87
N THR A 259 -18.26 -6.59 7.00
CA THR A 259 -18.13 -8.04 7.05
C THR A 259 -19.51 -8.64 7.28
N PRO A 260 -20.14 -9.25 6.26
CA PRO A 260 -21.47 -9.83 6.45
C PRO A 260 -21.38 -11.06 7.36
N ASN A 261 -22.39 -11.19 8.20
CA ASN A 261 -22.61 -12.38 8.99
C ASN A 261 -23.18 -13.49 8.11
N LEU A 262 -22.84 -14.73 8.41
CA LEU A 262 -23.58 -15.89 7.90
C LEU A 262 -24.96 -15.92 8.58
N GLY A 263 -26.01 -15.80 7.77
CA GLY A 263 -27.41 -15.84 8.19
C GLY A 263 -27.84 -17.26 8.57
N ASP A 264 -27.50 -18.25 7.75
CA ASP A 264 -27.78 -19.66 7.98
C ASP A 264 -26.74 -20.56 7.28
N SER A 265 -26.76 -21.85 7.60
CA SER A 265 -26.02 -22.95 6.97
C SER A 265 -26.26 -23.13 5.47
N ASP A 266 -27.24 -22.42 4.90
CA ASP A 266 -27.54 -22.39 3.45
C ASP A 266 -26.67 -21.40 2.67
N GLY A 267 -25.76 -20.69 3.35
CA GLY A 267 -24.86 -19.71 2.73
C GLY A 267 -25.45 -18.30 2.64
N SER A 268 -26.64 -18.05 3.19
CA SER A 268 -27.21 -16.71 3.25
C SER A 268 -26.34 -15.73 4.03
N LEU A 269 -26.23 -14.50 3.53
CA LEU A 269 -25.45 -13.44 4.16
C LEU A 269 -26.38 -12.35 4.73
N SER A 270 -25.97 -11.75 5.86
CA SER A 270 -26.72 -10.70 6.54
C SER A 270 -25.79 -9.58 7.04
N PRO A 271 -26.09 -8.30 6.79
CA PRO A 271 -27.25 -7.81 6.05
C PRO A 271 -27.18 -8.16 4.55
N ASP A 272 -28.34 -8.24 3.90
CA ASP A 272 -28.45 -8.33 2.43
C ASP A 272 -28.75 -6.92 1.89
N PRO A 273 -27.89 -6.34 1.03
CA PRO A 273 -28.10 -5.00 0.51
C PRO A 273 -29.20 -4.96 -0.57
N GLY A 274 -29.71 -6.12 -1.02
CA GLY A 274 -30.75 -6.23 -2.04
C GLY A 274 -30.24 -5.94 -3.46
N TYR A 275 -28.93 -5.93 -3.67
CA TYR A 275 -28.35 -5.68 -4.98
C TYR A 275 -28.43 -6.92 -5.86
N ARG A 276 -28.80 -6.70 -7.13
CA ARG A 276 -28.89 -7.78 -8.12
C ARG A 276 -27.53 -8.20 -8.66
N TRP A 277 -26.53 -7.32 -8.56
CA TRP A 277 -25.22 -7.50 -9.15
C TRP A 277 -24.17 -7.61 -8.06
N VAL A 278 -23.35 -8.64 -8.14
CA VAL A 278 -22.22 -8.83 -7.24
C VAL A 278 -21.01 -9.24 -8.03
N VAL A 279 -19.92 -8.51 -7.87
CA VAL A 279 -18.61 -8.92 -8.33
C VAL A 279 -17.90 -9.60 -7.16
N ALA A 280 -17.48 -10.84 -7.36
CA ALA A 280 -16.81 -11.61 -6.32
C ALA A 280 -15.46 -12.13 -6.80
N GLU A 281 -14.52 -12.25 -5.87
CA GLU A 281 -13.25 -12.91 -6.12
C GLU A 281 -13.40 -14.45 -6.13
N ASN A 282 -12.40 -15.13 -6.67
CA ASN A 282 -12.39 -16.59 -6.79
C ASN A 282 -12.67 -17.34 -5.48
N ASP A 283 -12.43 -16.72 -4.32
CA ASP A 283 -12.61 -17.33 -3.00
C ASP A 283 -14.07 -17.35 -2.54
N ALA A 284 -14.97 -16.60 -3.18
CA ALA A 284 -16.40 -16.58 -2.90
C ALA A 284 -17.21 -16.89 -4.18
N GLN A 285 -17.90 -18.03 -4.18
CA GLN A 285 -18.86 -18.35 -5.24
C GLN A 285 -20.28 -18.07 -4.76
N LEU A 286 -21.07 -17.44 -5.62
CA LEU A 286 -22.41 -16.97 -5.28
C LEU A 286 -23.51 -17.80 -5.94
N ALA A 287 -24.67 -17.84 -5.30
CA ALA A 287 -25.89 -18.42 -5.85
C ALA A 287 -26.51 -17.43 -6.85
N GLY A 288 -25.99 -17.44 -8.07
CA GLY A 288 -26.44 -16.58 -9.15
C GLY A 288 -25.90 -17.03 -10.51
N THR A 289 -26.32 -16.35 -11.57
CA THR A 289 -25.83 -16.60 -12.91
C THR A 289 -24.52 -15.83 -13.12
N LYS A 290 -23.45 -16.53 -13.50
CA LYS A 290 -22.20 -15.89 -13.93
C LYS A 290 -22.44 -15.10 -15.22
N VAL A 291 -22.02 -13.84 -15.25
CA VAL A 291 -22.19 -12.97 -16.41
C VAL A 291 -20.83 -12.62 -16.99
N GLY A 292 -20.65 -12.92 -18.28
CA GLY A 292 -19.38 -12.73 -18.97
C GLY A 292 -18.28 -13.69 -18.51
N ALA A 293 -17.12 -13.58 -19.17
CA ALA A 293 -15.90 -14.23 -18.72
C ALA A 293 -15.35 -13.51 -17.48
N PRO A 294 -14.60 -14.21 -16.61
CA PRO A 294 -13.94 -13.57 -15.48
C PRO A 294 -12.88 -12.56 -15.94
N HIS A 295 -12.72 -11.51 -15.16
CA HIS A 295 -11.74 -10.45 -15.34
C HIS A 295 -10.63 -10.61 -14.29
N GLY A 296 -9.61 -11.40 -14.59
CA GLY A 296 -8.60 -11.79 -13.61
C GLY A 296 -9.20 -12.71 -12.54
N SER A 297 -9.10 -12.31 -11.26
CA SER A 297 -9.74 -13.01 -10.14
C SER A 297 -11.22 -12.67 -9.97
N LEU A 298 -11.74 -11.68 -10.71
CA LEU A 298 -13.08 -11.15 -10.52
C LEU A 298 -14.10 -11.83 -11.43
N GLN A 299 -15.19 -12.31 -10.84
CA GLN A 299 -16.34 -12.84 -11.56
C GLN A 299 -17.60 -12.02 -11.21
N LEU A 300 -18.30 -11.55 -12.23
CA LEU A 300 -19.61 -10.92 -12.07
C LEU A 300 -20.72 -11.97 -11.99
N TYR A 301 -21.60 -11.78 -11.02
CA TYR A 301 -22.81 -12.57 -10.80
C TYR A 301 -24.05 -11.69 -10.89
N ARG A 302 -25.08 -12.24 -11.52
CA ARG A 302 -26.44 -11.73 -11.46
C ARG A 302 -27.27 -12.61 -10.53
N LEU A 303 -27.71 -12.05 -9.41
CA LEU A 303 -28.52 -12.74 -8.43
C LEU A 303 -29.99 -12.78 -8.89
N ALA A 304 -30.66 -13.89 -8.62
CA ALA A 304 -32.10 -14.07 -8.83
C ALA A 304 -32.91 -13.90 -7.54
N GLY A 305 -32.23 -13.86 -6.39
CA GLY A 305 -32.81 -13.77 -5.06
C GLY A 305 -31.81 -13.16 -4.08
N PRO A 306 -31.95 -13.42 -2.77
CA PRO A 306 -31.08 -12.83 -1.75
C PRO A 306 -29.61 -13.23 -1.91
N LEU A 307 -28.73 -12.44 -1.32
CA LEU A 307 -27.29 -12.68 -1.31
C LEU A 307 -26.96 -14.00 -0.58
N ARG A 308 -26.51 -15.01 -1.35
CA ARG A 308 -26.15 -16.33 -0.84
C ARG A 308 -24.87 -16.85 -1.49
N LEU A 309 -24.03 -17.50 -0.69
CA LEU A 309 -22.85 -18.22 -1.13
C LEU A 309 -23.22 -19.64 -1.55
N THR A 310 -22.63 -20.14 -2.63
CA THR A 310 -22.63 -21.58 -2.95
C THR A 310 -21.42 -22.26 -2.35
N SER A 311 -20.28 -21.56 -2.33
CA SER A 311 -19.08 -21.97 -1.60
C SER A 311 -18.22 -20.78 -1.22
N ALA A 312 -17.46 -20.90 -0.13
CA ALA A 312 -16.46 -19.90 0.26
C ALA A 312 -15.20 -20.54 0.85
N ARG A 313 -14.05 -19.99 0.49
CA ARG A 313 -12.74 -20.31 1.08
C ARG A 313 -12.37 -19.24 2.10
N ALA A 314 -11.55 -19.63 3.08
CA ALA A 314 -11.03 -18.72 4.10
C ALA A 314 -9.62 -19.16 4.54
N GLY A 315 -8.78 -18.20 4.93
CA GLY A 315 -7.42 -18.46 5.40
C GLY A 315 -6.44 -18.83 4.28
N ILE A 316 -6.69 -18.36 3.06
CA ILE A 316 -5.82 -18.54 1.89
C ILE A 316 -5.45 -17.14 1.39
N SER A 317 -4.16 -16.87 1.29
CA SER A 317 -3.64 -15.59 0.77
C SER A 317 -3.85 -15.50 -0.75
N GLY A 318 -3.77 -14.31 -1.33
CA GLY A 318 -4.00 -14.11 -2.78
C GLY A 318 -3.07 -14.91 -3.71
N ASP A 319 -1.91 -15.38 -3.23
CA ASP A 319 -0.98 -16.26 -3.96
C ASP A 319 -1.29 -17.77 -3.82
N GLY A 320 -2.36 -18.10 -3.09
CA GLY A 320 -2.86 -19.45 -2.85
C GLY A 320 -2.26 -20.15 -1.63
N TRP A 321 -1.36 -19.53 -0.86
CA TRP A 321 -0.82 -20.14 0.36
C TRP A 321 -1.74 -19.94 1.57
N MET A 322 -1.97 -21.01 2.32
CA MET A 322 -2.47 -20.92 3.70
C MET A 322 -1.31 -20.76 4.69
N SER A 323 -1.59 -20.16 5.84
CA SER A 323 -0.69 -20.22 7.00
C SER A 323 -0.91 -21.56 7.76
N SER A 324 -1.12 -21.54 9.07
CA SER A 324 -1.38 -22.75 9.84
C SER A 324 -2.79 -23.32 9.62
N THR A 325 -3.76 -22.51 9.18
CA THR A 325 -5.15 -22.93 9.00
C THR A 325 -5.76 -22.44 7.69
N ALA A 326 -6.65 -23.24 7.12
CA ALA A 326 -7.52 -22.87 6.01
C ALA A 326 -8.85 -23.60 6.11
N ALA A 327 -9.90 -23.04 5.52
CA ALA A 327 -11.21 -23.65 5.51
C ALA A 327 -11.91 -23.50 4.15
N PHE A 328 -12.81 -24.44 3.88
CA PHE A 328 -13.71 -24.42 2.73
C PHE A 328 -15.12 -24.77 3.16
N ASN A 329 -16.09 -24.01 2.68
CA ASN A 329 -17.50 -24.26 2.92
C ASN A 329 -18.17 -24.52 1.58
N GLN A 330 -18.93 -25.60 1.49
CA GLN A 330 -19.87 -25.84 0.40
C GLN A 330 -21.27 -25.74 0.98
N PHE A 331 -22.00 -24.68 0.61
CA PHE A 331 -23.34 -24.40 1.13
C PHE A 331 -24.44 -24.96 0.24
N ALA A 332 -24.23 -24.94 -1.08
CA ALA A 332 -25.20 -25.40 -2.06
C ALA A 332 -24.53 -26.01 -3.29
N THR A 333 -25.23 -26.90 -3.99
CA THR A 333 -24.81 -27.47 -5.27
C THR A 333 -26.03 -27.63 -6.18
N ALA A 334 -25.84 -27.43 -7.49
CA ALA A 334 -26.88 -27.71 -8.49
C ALA A 334 -26.97 -29.20 -8.86
N ALA A 335 -25.95 -29.99 -8.49
CA ALA A 335 -25.88 -31.42 -8.73
C ALA A 335 -26.38 -32.23 -7.52
N ASN A 336 -26.08 -33.52 -7.48
CA ASN A 336 -26.38 -34.38 -6.34
C ASN A 336 -25.75 -33.79 -5.05
N PRO A 337 -26.54 -33.56 -3.97
CA PRO A 337 -25.99 -33.04 -2.72
C PRO A 337 -25.08 -34.03 -2.00
N ARG A 338 -25.12 -35.31 -2.36
CA ARG A 338 -24.21 -36.35 -1.83
C ARG A 338 -23.02 -36.52 -2.77
N GLY A 339 -21.82 -36.58 -2.20
CA GLY A 339 -20.57 -36.58 -2.96
C GLY A 339 -19.35 -36.77 -2.08
N TYR A 340 -18.22 -36.27 -2.56
CA TYR A 340 -16.96 -36.25 -1.84
C TYR A 340 -16.45 -34.82 -1.69
N ALA A 341 -16.08 -34.46 -0.47
CA ALA A 341 -15.21 -33.33 -0.20
C ALA A 341 -13.81 -33.64 -0.75
N LYS A 342 -13.32 -32.82 -1.68
CA LYS A 342 -12.00 -32.94 -2.29
C LYS A 342 -11.04 -31.97 -1.61
N VAL A 343 -9.90 -32.49 -1.16
CA VAL A 343 -8.79 -31.69 -0.65
C VAL A 343 -7.50 -32.10 -1.38
N ILE A 344 -6.76 -31.13 -1.89
CA ILE A 344 -5.37 -31.31 -2.32
C ILE A 344 -4.54 -30.29 -1.57
N LEU A 345 -3.41 -30.70 -0.99
CA LEU A 345 -2.45 -29.82 -0.34
C LEU A 345 -1.10 -29.95 -1.03
N SER A 346 -0.52 -28.82 -1.43
CA SER A 346 0.73 -28.80 -2.19
C SER A 346 1.78 -27.92 -1.55
N ARG A 347 3.03 -28.41 -1.50
CA ARG A 347 4.24 -27.62 -1.22
C ARG A 347 5.20 -27.59 -2.41
N VAL A 348 4.74 -27.91 -3.62
CA VAL A 348 5.62 -27.97 -4.82
C VAL A 348 6.26 -26.64 -5.20
N ALA A 349 5.65 -25.52 -4.80
CA ALA A 349 6.21 -24.19 -5.01
C ALA A 349 7.34 -23.85 -3.99
N SER A 350 7.68 -24.77 -3.09
CA SER A 350 8.77 -24.66 -2.11
C SER A 350 9.53 -25.99 -2.05
N CYS A 351 10.67 -26.07 -2.74
CA CYS A 351 11.50 -27.28 -2.84
C CYS A 351 12.84 -27.16 -2.09
N GLY A 352 12.86 -26.39 -0.99
CA GLY A 352 14.03 -26.27 -0.11
C GLY A 352 14.24 -27.45 0.85
N PRO A 353 15.09 -27.28 1.88
CA PRO A 353 15.27 -28.27 2.95
C PRO A 353 13.93 -28.72 3.52
N ASP A 354 13.77 -30.03 3.71
CA ASP A 354 12.49 -30.59 4.14
C ASP A 354 12.16 -30.20 5.59
N LYS A 355 10.97 -29.64 5.77
CA LYS A 355 10.38 -29.33 7.08
C LYS A 355 8.97 -29.94 7.10
N PRO A 356 8.82 -31.20 7.53
CA PRO A 356 7.55 -31.91 7.47
C PRO A 356 6.46 -31.19 8.27
N GLY A 357 5.28 -31.02 7.67
CA GLY A 357 4.10 -30.46 8.35
C GLY A 357 3.08 -31.55 8.66
N ASN A 358 2.67 -31.68 9.91
CA ASN A 358 1.59 -32.57 10.30
C ASN A 358 0.25 -31.91 9.94
N VAL A 359 -0.48 -32.53 9.03
CA VAL A 359 -1.76 -32.05 8.52
C VAL A 359 -2.89 -32.76 9.26
N THR A 360 -3.88 -32.01 9.72
CA THR A 360 -5.19 -32.53 10.13
C THR A 360 -6.27 -31.93 9.24
N ILE A 361 -7.11 -32.78 8.67
CA ILE A 361 -8.24 -32.41 7.81
C ILE A 361 -9.51 -32.89 8.50
N LYS A 362 -10.41 -31.97 8.81
CA LYS A 362 -11.74 -32.28 9.36
C LYS A 362 -12.80 -31.93 8.35
N VAL A 363 -13.75 -32.84 8.14
CA VAL A 363 -14.96 -32.59 7.34
C VAL A 363 -16.17 -32.75 8.24
N GLY A 364 -17.09 -31.78 8.19
CA GLY A 364 -18.24 -31.78 9.08
C GLY A 364 -19.43 -31.00 8.55
N THR A 365 -20.54 -31.03 9.29
CA THR A 365 -21.73 -30.24 8.99
C THR A 365 -21.44 -28.75 9.19
N VAL A 366 -21.98 -27.89 8.34
CA VAL A 366 -21.88 -26.43 8.53
C VAL A 366 -22.91 -25.97 9.56
N VAL A 367 -22.47 -25.16 10.53
CA VAL A 367 -23.37 -24.41 11.41
C VAL A 367 -22.90 -22.96 11.53
N VAL A 368 -23.81 -22.06 11.91
CA VAL A 368 -23.47 -20.67 12.22
C VAL A 368 -22.82 -20.62 13.60
N GLY A 369 -21.55 -20.25 13.66
CA GLY A 369 -20.79 -20.16 14.91
C GLY A 369 -21.16 -18.94 15.76
N PRO A 370 -20.62 -18.82 16.99
CA PRO A 370 -20.90 -17.72 17.91
C PRO A 370 -20.56 -16.34 17.34
N LYS A 371 -19.50 -16.27 16.52
CA LYS A 371 -19.08 -15.05 15.80
C LYS A 371 -19.83 -14.82 14.49
N LYS A 372 -20.93 -15.54 14.26
CA LYS A 372 -21.72 -15.51 13.01
C LYS A 372 -20.90 -15.85 11.76
N GLN A 373 -19.88 -16.67 11.92
CA GLN A 373 -19.04 -17.23 10.87
C GLN A 373 -19.27 -18.75 10.76
N PRO A 374 -19.09 -19.37 9.58
CA PRO A 374 -19.26 -20.81 9.44
C PRO A 374 -18.24 -21.58 10.29
N VAL A 375 -18.72 -22.56 11.05
CA VAL A 375 -17.88 -23.50 11.82
C VAL A 375 -18.35 -24.94 11.61
N ILE A 376 -17.50 -25.91 11.90
CA ILE A 376 -17.91 -27.31 11.94
C ILE A 376 -18.82 -27.53 13.16
N GLY A 377 -20.04 -28.01 12.91
CA GLY A 377 -20.96 -28.46 13.96
C GLY A 377 -20.61 -29.87 14.42
N ARG A 378 -21.00 -30.88 13.64
CA ARG A 378 -20.60 -32.28 13.86
C ARG A 378 -19.50 -32.66 12.89
N VAL A 379 -18.37 -33.10 13.42
CA VAL A 379 -17.30 -33.74 12.64
C VAL A 379 -17.84 -35.07 12.10
N LEU A 380 -17.78 -35.24 10.79
CA LEU A 380 -18.16 -36.48 10.10
C LEU A 380 -16.93 -37.36 9.92
N GLU A 381 -15.78 -36.75 9.61
CA GLU A 381 -14.53 -37.45 9.39
C GLU A 381 -13.34 -36.57 9.75
N GLU A 382 -12.28 -37.20 10.27
CA GLU A 382 -10.97 -36.59 10.51
C GLU A 382 -9.89 -37.45 9.86
N ARG A 383 -9.01 -36.82 9.09
CA ARG A 383 -7.84 -37.45 8.48
C ARG A 383 -6.58 -36.74 8.95
N ARG A 384 -5.51 -37.50 9.15
CA ARG A 384 -4.19 -36.97 9.48
C ARG A 384 -3.16 -37.50 8.50
N ALA A 385 -2.24 -36.64 8.10
CA ALA A 385 -1.18 -36.97 7.16
C ALA A 385 0.05 -36.10 7.45
N VAL A 386 1.18 -36.41 6.81
CA VAL A 386 2.39 -35.59 6.86
C VAL A 386 2.67 -35.07 5.45
N LEU A 387 2.82 -33.76 5.31
CA LEU A 387 3.15 -33.10 4.05
C LEU A 387 4.60 -32.63 4.08
N HIS A 388 5.41 -33.22 3.21
CA HIS A 388 6.82 -32.87 3.02
C HIS A 388 6.97 -31.74 1.98
N GLN A 389 8.12 -31.06 1.99
CA GLN A 389 8.46 -30.06 0.97
C GLN A 389 8.51 -30.69 -0.43
N CYS A 390 8.20 -29.90 -1.46
CA CYS A 390 8.17 -30.37 -2.84
C CYS A 390 7.20 -31.55 -3.12
N LYS A 391 6.22 -31.80 -2.23
CA LYS A 391 5.24 -32.88 -2.38
C LYS A 391 3.81 -32.35 -2.48
N VAL A 392 2.94 -33.22 -2.96
CA VAL A 392 1.49 -33.03 -3.03
C VAL A 392 0.84 -34.17 -2.25
N LEU A 393 -0.14 -33.82 -1.43
CA LEU A 393 -1.07 -34.74 -0.81
C LEU A 393 -2.44 -34.54 -1.48
N GLY A 394 -3.05 -35.58 -2.05
CA GLY A 394 -4.27 -35.43 -2.85
C GLY A 394 -5.03 -36.74 -3.07
N PRO A 395 -6.03 -36.75 -3.98
CA PRO A 395 -6.80 -37.94 -4.32
C PRO A 395 -5.92 -39.13 -4.74
N PRO A 396 -6.32 -40.37 -4.42
CA PRO A 396 -7.61 -40.77 -3.84
C PRO A 396 -7.72 -40.61 -2.31
N GLU A 397 -6.61 -40.39 -1.59
CA GLU A 397 -6.54 -40.45 -0.13
C GLU A 397 -7.34 -39.33 0.57
N LEU A 398 -7.65 -38.25 -0.15
CA LEU A 398 -8.34 -37.06 0.36
C LEU A 398 -9.70 -36.80 -0.31
N LEU A 399 -10.39 -37.87 -0.72
CA LEU A 399 -11.81 -37.83 -1.07
C LEU A 399 -12.64 -38.33 0.12
N ILE A 400 -13.28 -37.39 0.82
CA ILE A 400 -14.02 -37.68 2.06
C ILE A 400 -15.52 -37.63 1.78
N PRO A 401 -16.30 -38.70 2.05
CA PRO A 401 -17.75 -38.68 1.86
C PRO A 401 -18.41 -37.49 2.57
N ALA A 402 -19.19 -36.71 1.83
CA ALA A 402 -19.84 -35.52 2.33
C ALA A 402 -21.24 -35.33 1.74
N THR A 403 -22.10 -34.62 2.47
CA THR A 403 -23.41 -34.17 1.99
C THR A 403 -23.50 -32.67 2.18
N VAL A 404 -23.85 -31.93 1.14
CA VAL A 404 -24.00 -30.47 1.16
C VAL A 404 -25.22 -30.09 2.03
N PRO A 405 -25.10 -29.12 2.96
CA PRO A 405 -23.92 -28.29 3.23
C PRO A 405 -22.87 -28.97 4.11
N PHE A 406 -21.58 -28.79 3.78
CA PHE A 406 -20.45 -29.26 4.59
C PHE A 406 -19.32 -28.21 4.65
N ARG A 407 -18.47 -28.36 5.66
CA ARG A 407 -17.24 -27.57 5.85
C ARG A 407 -16.03 -28.48 5.97
N ILE A 408 -14.93 -28.05 5.37
CA ILE A 408 -13.60 -28.60 5.50
C ILE A 408 -12.77 -27.61 6.33
N GLU A 409 -12.06 -28.12 7.33
CA GLU A 409 -11.02 -27.37 8.05
C GLU A 409 -9.70 -28.12 7.93
N VAL A 410 -8.66 -27.40 7.52
CA VAL A 410 -7.30 -27.91 7.41
C VAL A 410 -6.42 -27.16 8.39
N THR A 411 -5.67 -27.91 9.19
CA THR A 411 -4.60 -27.36 10.04
C THR A 411 -3.28 -28.02 9.68
N ILE A 412 -2.18 -27.27 9.66
CA ILE A 412 -0.84 -27.78 9.40
C ILE A 412 0.18 -27.19 10.36
N GLU A 413 0.90 -28.07 11.08
CA GLU A 413 1.94 -27.66 12.02
C GLU A 413 3.12 -28.66 12.02
N PRO A 414 4.38 -28.19 12.02
CA PRO A 414 4.80 -26.79 11.93
C PRO A 414 4.62 -26.20 10.52
N THR A 415 4.45 -24.89 10.45
CA THR A 415 4.63 -24.08 9.23
C THR A 415 6.13 -23.88 8.92
N PHE A 416 6.43 -23.28 7.78
CA PHE A 416 7.79 -22.92 7.38
C PHE A 416 7.85 -21.49 6.84
N SER A 417 8.98 -20.82 7.03
CA SER A 417 9.27 -19.55 6.35
C SER A 417 10.28 -19.78 5.24
N PRO A 418 10.01 -19.37 4.00
CA PRO A 418 10.98 -19.45 2.92
C PRO A 418 12.31 -18.77 3.25
N ASN A 419 12.29 -17.60 3.90
CA ASN A 419 13.50 -16.89 4.32
C ASN A 419 14.33 -17.65 5.37
N GLU A 420 13.69 -18.43 6.26
CA GLU A 420 14.39 -19.30 7.21
C GLU A 420 15.10 -20.47 6.52
N LEU A 421 14.53 -20.95 5.41
CA LEU A 421 15.08 -22.08 4.64
C LEU A 421 16.12 -21.63 3.60
N ASP A 422 15.94 -20.43 3.04
CA ASP A 422 16.85 -19.78 2.10
C ASP A 422 16.91 -18.28 2.40
N PRO A 423 18.01 -17.78 3.00
CA PRO A 423 18.19 -16.37 3.31
C PRO A 423 18.12 -15.43 2.10
N ALA A 424 18.24 -15.94 0.87
CA ALA A 424 18.06 -15.16 -0.35
C ALA A 424 16.59 -14.85 -0.66
N SER A 425 15.64 -15.62 -0.10
CA SER A 425 14.22 -15.34 -0.20
C SER A 425 13.85 -14.15 0.68
N SER A 426 13.12 -13.17 0.15
CA SER A 426 12.57 -12.07 0.95
C SER A 426 11.25 -12.40 1.65
N ASP A 427 10.66 -13.58 1.38
CA ASP A 427 9.39 -13.99 1.99
C ASP A 427 9.60 -14.53 3.41
N VAL A 428 9.22 -13.74 4.40
CA VAL A 428 9.34 -14.03 5.83
C VAL A 428 8.08 -14.64 6.44
N ARG A 429 7.02 -14.85 5.65
CA ARG A 429 5.73 -15.36 6.13
C ARG A 429 5.85 -16.81 6.58
N GLN A 430 5.03 -17.20 7.56
CA GLN A 430 4.89 -18.60 7.97
C GLN A 430 3.83 -19.29 7.11
N LEU A 431 4.30 -20.13 6.19
CA LEU A 431 3.51 -20.83 5.19
C LEU A 431 3.23 -22.28 5.59
N GLY A 432 1.99 -22.71 5.34
CA GLY A 432 1.53 -24.07 5.53
C GLY A 432 1.60 -24.88 4.26
N ALA A 433 0.64 -24.70 3.36
CA ALA A 433 0.53 -25.39 2.08
C ALA A 433 -0.26 -24.53 1.08
N LYS A 434 -0.35 -24.94 -0.18
CA LYS A 434 -1.37 -24.44 -1.12
C LYS A 434 -2.54 -25.42 -1.15
N PRO A 435 -3.69 -25.09 -0.55
CA PRO A 435 -4.86 -25.95 -0.62
C PRO A 435 -5.67 -25.72 -1.90
N GLU A 436 -6.10 -26.81 -2.53
CA GLU A 436 -7.17 -26.82 -3.51
C GLU A 436 -8.35 -27.60 -2.91
N PHE A 437 -9.49 -26.93 -2.81
CA PHE A 437 -10.72 -27.49 -2.27
C PHE A 437 -11.75 -27.69 -3.37
N GLY A 438 -12.64 -28.65 -3.18
CA GLY A 438 -13.80 -28.80 -4.05
C GLY A 438 -14.82 -29.81 -3.55
N PHE A 439 -15.87 -29.97 -4.35
CA PHE A 439 -16.90 -30.98 -4.15
C PHE A 439 -17.07 -31.79 -5.44
N VAL A 440 -17.04 -33.12 -5.31
CA VAL A 440 -17.29 -34.04 -6.42
C VAL A 440 -18.62 -34.73 -6.16
N PRO A 441 -19.71 -34.38 -6.88
CA PRO A 441 -21.02 -35.00 -6.68
C PRO A 441 -20.99 -36.48 -7.10
N LEU A 442 -21.80 -37.30 -6.44
CA LEU A 442 -22.10 -38.64 -6.94
C LEU A 442 -22.92 -38.54 -8.25
N PRO A 443 -22.70 -39.46 -9.20
CA PRO A 443 -23.42 -39.49 -10.47
C PRO A 443 -24.94 -39.65 -10.31
#